data_AF-A0A257JKS2-F1
#
_entry.id   AF-A0A257JKS2-F1
#
_cell.length_a   1.000
_cell.length_b   1.000
_cell.length_c   1.000
_cell.angle_alpha   90.00
_cell.angle_beta   90.00
_cell.angle_gamma   90.00
#
_symmetry.space_group_name_H-M   'P 1'
#
loop_
_entity.id
_entity.type
_entity.pdbx_description
1 polymer ?
#
loop_
_entity_poly.entity_id
_entity_poly.type
_entity_poly.pdbx_seq_one_letter_code
_entity_poly.pdbx_strand_id
1 'polypeptide(L)' 'GKIIVHGDTRDQALARMRTALSETVIEGINTNIPLHRELMVDAKFIEGGTSIHYLEGWLERRKR' A
#
# COMPACT_ATOMS: atom_id res chain seq x y z
N GLY A 1 8.61 -5.85 10.80
CA GLY A 1 8.61 -4.48 11.35
C GLY A 1 7.25 -3.83 11.11
N LYS A 2 7.04 -2.60 11.61
CA LYS A 2 5.86 -1.78 11.33
C LYS A 2 6.31 -0.45 10.75
N ILE A 3 5.68 0.00 9.67
CA ILE A 3 5.87 1.33 9.09
C ILE A 3 4.58 2.11 9.34
N ILE A 4 4.70 3.24 10.03
CA ILE A 4 3.58 4.11 10.38
C ILE A 4 3.92 5.50 9.83
N VAL A 5 2.99 6.08 9.08
CA VAL A 5 3.12 7.44 8.56
C VAL A 5 1.95 8.28 9.04
N HIS A 6 2.18 9.57 9.13
CA HIS A 6 1.19 10.56 9.52
C HIS A 6 1.25 11.75 8.56
N GLY A 7 0.13 12.38 8.29
CA GLY A 7 -0.01 13.62 7.53
C GLY A 7 -1.33 14.27 7.87
N ASP A 8 -1.44 15.59 7.64
CA ASP A 8 -2.64 16.36 8.00
C ASP A 8 -3.84 16.02 7.12
N THR A 9 -3.57 15.45 5.94
CA THR A 9 -4.56 14.93 5.00
C THR A 9 -4.24 13.50 4.59
N ARG A 10 -5.27 12.77 4.13
CA ARG A 10 -5.11 11.40 3.58
C ARG A 10 -4.08 11.38 2.45
N ASP A 11 -4.13 12.36 1.56
CA ASP A 11 -3.21 12.45 0.42
C ASP A 11 -1.75 12.64 0.86
N GLN A 12 -1.51 13.49 1.87
CA GLN A 12 -0.18 13.65 2.45
C GLN A 12 0.31 12.36 3.11
N ALA A 13 -0.55 11.67 3.86
CA ALA A 13 -0.21 10.40 4.49
C ALA A 13 0.12 9.33 3.45
N LEU A 14 -0.68 9.22 2.38
CA LEU A 14 -0.43 8.29 1.27
C LEU A 14 0.88 8.63 0.54
N ALA A 15 1.17 9.91 0.29
CA ALA A 15 2.44 10.33 -0.32
C ALA A 15 3.64 9.93 0.54
N ARG A 16 3.57 10.17 1.86
CA ARG A 16 4.61 9.75 2.82
C ARG A 16 4.75 8.23 2.88
N MET A 17 3.65 7.47 2.82
CA MET A 17 3.70 6.00 2.78
C MET A 17 4.42 5.51 1.52
N ARG A 18 4.15 6.10 0.36
CA ARG A 18 4.85 5.75 -0.90
C ARG A 18 6.35 5.94 -0.79
N THR A 19 6.80 7.08 -0.25
CA THR A 19 8.23 7.35 -0.01
C THR A 19 8.83 6.35 0.99
N ALA A 20 8.17 6.13 2.13
CA ALA A 20 8.66 5.21 3.15
C ALA A 20 8.80 3.78 2.59
N LEU A 21 7.81 3.31 1.82
CA LEU A 21 7.88 2.00 1.18
C LEU A 21 8.94 1.96 0.08
N SER A 22 9.21 3.04 -0.66
CA SER A 22 10.25 3.08 -1.69
C SER A 22 11.67 3.02 -1.11
N GLU A 23 11.88 3.64 0.05
CA GLU A 23 13.18 3.69 0.73
C GLU A 23 13.43 2.48 1.64
N THR A 24 12.38 1.70 1.96
CA THR A 24 12.55 0.48 2.76
C THR A 24 13.25 -0.61 1.94
N VAL A 25 14.44 -0.99 2.40
CA VAL A 25 15.25 -2.08 1.84
C VAL A 25 15.35 -3.20 2.88
N ILE A 26 14.96 -4.41 2.48
CA ILE A 26 15.09 -5.63 3.28
C ILE A 26 15.68 -6.69 2.35
N GLU A 27 16.79 -7.28 2.76
CA GLU A 27 17.52 -8.29 1.99
C GLU A 27 17.46 -9.66 2.69
N GLY A 28 17.67 -10.73 1.92
CA GLY A 28 17.78 -12.11 2.44
C GLY A 28 16.45 -12.84 2.66
N ILE A 29 15.30 -12.18 2.51
CA ILE A 29 13.96 -12.80 2.58
C ILE A 29 12.98 -12.14 1.61
N ASN A 30 11.94 -12.90 1.22
CA ASN A 30 10.81 -12.33 0.50
C ASN A 30 9.95 -11.47 1.43
N THR A 31 9.52 -10.31 0.94
CA THR A 31 8.67 -9.39 1.69
C THR A 31 7.43 -9.02 0.90
N ASN A 32 6.41 -8.51 1.59
CA ASN A 32 5.19 -7.99 0.98
C ASN A 32 5.29 -6.51 0.60
N ILE A 33 6.49 -5.91 0.63
CA ILE A 33 6.70 -4.50 0.23
C ILE A 33 6.19 -4.23 -1.19
N PRO A 34 6.45 -5.09 -2.21
CA PRO A 34 5.93 -4.87 -3.57
C PRO A 34 4.39 -4.80 -3.60
N LEU A 35 3.72 -5.71 -2.87
CA LEU A 35 2.26 -5.71 -2.74
C LEU A 35 1.74 -4.40 -2.16
N HIS A 36 2.36 -3.91 -1.07
CA HIS A 36 1.95 -2.64 -0.47
C HIS A 36 2.19 -1.44 -1.39
N ARG A 37 3.29 -1.42 -2.16
CA ARG A 37 3.56 -0.36 -3.14
C ARG A 37 2.48 -0.28 -4.22
N GLU A 38 2.04 -1.42 -4.74
CA GLU A 38 0.95 -1.47 -5.73
C GLU A 38 -0.40 -1.02 -5.14
N LEU A 39 -0.71 -1.42 -3.90
CA LEU A 39 -1.93 -0.97 -3.22
C LEU A 39 -1.96 0.55 -2.99
N MET A 40 -0.80 1.18 -2.73
CA MET A 40 -0.72 2.64 -2.50
C MET A 40 -0.96 3.50 -3.75
N VAL A 41 -1.01 2.90 -4.94
CA VAL A 41 -1.30 3.59 -6.21
C VAL A 41 -2.64 3.17 -6.82
N ASP A 42 -3.37 2.24 -6.20
CA ASP A 42 -4.70 1.84 -6.65
C ASP A 42 -5.73 2.95 -6.38
N ALA A 43 -6.46 3.37 -7.43
CA ALA A 43 -7.42 4.46 -7.34
C ALA A 43 -8.51 4.21 -6.29
N LYS A 44 -9.06 2.98 -6.21
CA LYS A 44 -10.09 2.64 -5.24
C LYS A 44 -9.56 2.64 -3.81
N PHE A 45 -8.28 2.30 -3.63
CA PHE A 45 -7.63 2.42 -2.32
C PHE A 45 -7.44 3.90 -1.93
N ILE A 46 -6.97 4.73 -2.86
CA ILE A 46 -6.77 6.17 -2.64
C ILE A 46 -8.09 6.85 -2.26
N GLU A 47 -9.18 6.54 -2.97
CA GLU A 47 -10.54 7.02 -2.73
C GLU A 47 -11.12 6.66 -1.36
N GLY A 48 -10.46 5.77 -0.59
CA GLY A 48 -10.89 5.40 0.75
C GLY A 48 -11.71 4.12 0.81
N GLY A 49 -11.47 3.19 -0.13
CA GLY A 49 -12.16 1.90 -0.27
C GLY A 49 -12.69 1.30 1.05
N THR A 50 -14.01 1.12 1.10
CA THR A 50 -14.80 0.89 2.32
C THR A 50 -15.10 -0.59 2.62
N SER A 51 -14.50 -1.52 1.89
CA SER A 51 -14.80 -2.96 2.01
C SER A 51 -13.67 -3.74 2.67
N ILE A 52 -14.02 -4.60 3.63
CA ILE A 52 -13.09 -5.57 4.24
C ILE A 52 -12.63 -6.65 3.25
N HIS A 53 -13.37 -6.87 2.16
CA HIS A 53 -13.02 -7.81 1.08
C HIS A 53 -12.22 -7.16 -0.05
N TYR A 54 -11.81 -5.89 0.12
CA TYR A 54 -11.12 -5.15 -0.93
C TYR A 54 -9.85 -5.86 -1.42
N LEU A 55 -9.00 -6.33 -0.49
CA LEU A 55 -7.73 -6.98 -0.83
C LEU A 55 -7.93 -8.29 -1.59
N GLU A 56 -8.90 -9.11 -1.17
CA GLU A 56 -9.23 -10.38 -1.83
C GLU A 56 -9.66 -10.14 -3.28
N GLY A 57 -10.66 -9.28 -3.49
CA GLY A 57 -11.12 -8.96 -4.84
C GLY A 57 -10.05 -8.27 -5.68
N TRP A 58 -9.16 -7.47 -5.08
CA TRP A 58 -8.03 -6.87 -5.77
C TRP A 58 -7.02 -7.93 -6.24
N LEU A 59 -6.68 -8.90 -5.38
CA LEU A 59 -5.78 -10.00 -5.72
C LEU A 59 -6.34 -10.88 -6.84
N GLU A 60 -7.66 -11.14 -6.86
CA GLU A 60 -8.31 -11.88 -7.94
C GLU A 60 -8.21 -11.17 -9.30
N ARG A 61 -8.41 -9.84 -9.31
CA ARG A 61 -8.27 -9.04 -10.54
C ARG A 61 -6.83 -9.01 -11.05
N ARG A 62 -5.84 -9.00 -10.14
CA ARG A 62 -4.42 -8.98 -10.49
C ARG A 62 -3.88 -10.30 -11.05
N LYS A 63 -4.53 -11.43 -10.72
CA LYS A 63 -4.11 -12.77 -11.18
C LYS A 63 -4.54 -13.09 -12.62
N ARG A 64 -5.42 -12.28 -13.21
CA ARG A 64 -5.85 -12.39 -14.61
C ARG A 64 -4.94 -11.57 -15.51
#